data_AF-X1FDK7-F1
#
_entry.id   AF-X1FDK7-F1
#
_cell.length_a   1.000
_cell.length_b   1.000
_cell.length_c   1.000
_cell.angle_alpha   90.00
_cell.angle_beta   90.00
_cell.angle_gamma   90.00
#
_symmetry.space_group_name_H-M   'P 1'
#
loop_
_entity.id
_entity.type
_entity.pdbx_description
1 polymer ?
#
loop_
_entity_poly.entity_id
_entity_poly.type
_entity_poly.pdbx_seq_one_letter_code
_entity_poly.pdbx_strand_id
1 'polypeptide(L)'
;EQTYIDHEPIIITSDADFSVFSGSGTLEDPHVIEGLNITTSEKYGIFVSLTTKHFVIRDCYIDATNAGITIEMIAEGTGVLINNICTRNENSNGVGIQIAFSNKVGLRDNICNDNEAHGILLFFSYYTILYRNTCNNNGMNGIVAAFANNSLFSDNVCNNNGWEGLYLAGSAESNLVSNIFSNNREYGIRMEYADNSALVNNTLEDNKACGIYAWKTDGCLFNYNWFISNYYIA
;
A
#
# COMPACT_ATOMS: atom_id res chain seq x y z
N GLU A 1 -22.49 0.08 -12.98
CA GLU A 1 -22.27 0.03 -11.52
C GLU A 1 -21.61 -1.30 -11.21
N GLN A 2 -20.53 -1.29 -10.44
CA GLN A 2 -19.89 -2.55 -10.00
C GLN A 2 -20.76 -3.11 -8.88
N THR A 3 -21.29 -4.33 -9.06
CA THR A 3 -22.12 -5.01 -8.07
C THR A 3 -21.26 -5.97 -7.28
N TYR A 4 -21.11 -5.74 -5.98
CA TYR A 4 -20.40 -6.62 -5.06
C TYR A 4 -21.36 -7.63 -4.42
N ILE A 5 -20.83 -8.77 -3.97
CA ILE A 5 -21.55 -9.81 -3.23
C ILE A 5 -21.14 -9.75 -1.76
N ASP A 6 -22.10 -9.58 -0.86
CA ASP A 6 -21.83 -9.55 0.58
C ASP A 6 -21.18 -10.86 1.04
N HIS A 7 -20.13 -10.75 1.85
CA HIS A 7 -19.37 -11.88 2.37
C HIS A 7 -18.84 -11.59 3.79
N GLU A 8 -18.80 -12.63 4.63
CA GLU A 8 -18.14 -12.57 5.94
C GLU A 8 -16.62 -12.34 5.79
N PRO A 9 -15.90 -11.97 6.85
CA PRO A 9 -14.44 -11.87 6.79
C PRO A 9 -13.76 -13.16 6.32
N ILE A 10 -12.67 -13.04 5.56
CA ILE A 10 -11.91 -14.17 5.03
C ILE A 10 -10.60 -14.30 5.78
N ILE A 11 -10.34 -15.50 6.31
CA ILE A 11 -9.11 -15.84 7.02
C ILE A 11 -8.48 -17.06 6.33
N ILE A 12 -7.30 -16.86 5.75
CA ILE A 12 -6.44 -17.90 5.17
C ILE A 12 -5.18 -17.98 6.03
N THR A 13 -4.90 -19.14 6.58
CA THR A 13 -3.73 -19.37 7.47
C THR A 13 -2.89 -20.57 7.01
N SER A 14 -3.25 -21.17 5.89
CA SER A 14 -2.54 -22.28 5.25
C SER A 14 -3.01 -22.47 3.80
N ASP A 15 -2.27 -23.26 3.03
CA ASP A 15 -2.65 -23.64 1.66
C ASP A 15 -4.03 -24.33 1.57
N ALA A 16 -4.44 -25.03 2.64
CA ALA A 16 -5.70 -25.78 2.65
C ALA A 16 -6.92 -24.85 2.69
N ASP A 17 -6.79 -23.67 3.28
CA ASP A 17 -7.89 -22.72 3.47
C ASP A 17 -8.35 -22.11 2.13
N PHE A 18 -7.50 -22.17 1.09
CA PHE A 18 -7.88 -21.76 -0.26
C PHE A 18 -8.82 -22.73 -1.00
N SER A 19 -9.05 -23.93 -0.46
CA SER A 19 -9.81 -24.99 -1.15
C SER A 19 -11.26 -24.62 -1.52
N VAL A 20 -11.81 -23.55 -0.93
CA VAL A 20 -13.14 -23.01 -1.23
C VAL A 20 -13.13 -21.96 -2.35
N PHE A 21 -11.96 -21.50 -2.77
CA PHE A 21 -11.78 -20.53 -3.85
C PHE A 21 -11.39 -21.23 -5.16
N SER A 22 -11.67 -20.57 -6.28
CA SER A 22 -11.28 -21.07 -7.60
C SER A 22 -9.76 -21.13 -7.77
N GLY A 23 -9.27 -21.80 -8.83
CA GLY A 23 -7.85 -21.93 -9.14
C GLY A 23 -7.13 -23.06 -8.38
N SER A 24 -5.93 -23.41 -8.86
CA SER A 24 -5.06 -24.45 -8.29
C SER A 24 -3.93 -23.91 -7.41
N GLY A 25 -3.79 -22.58 -7.35
CA GLY A 25 -2.76 -21.88 -6.59
C GLY A 25 -1.38 -21.92 -7.23
N THR A 26 -1.32 -22.13 -8.55
CA THR A 26 -0.10 -22.02 -9.38
C THR A 26 0.02 -20.61 -9.96
N LEU A 27 1.18 -20.26 -10.52
CA LEU A 27 1.37 -18.93 -11.13
C LEU A 27 0.42 -18.71 -12.32
N GLU A 28 0.20 -19.76 -13.11
CA GLU A 28 -0.68 -19.73 -14.28
C GLU A 28 -2.17 -19.83 -13.93
N ASP A 29 -2.49 -20.39 -12.76
CA ASP A 29 -3.85 -20.61 -12.27
C ASP A 29 -3.91 -20.36 -10.75
N PRO A 30 -3.81 -19.08 -10.32
CA PRO A 30 -3.78 -18.69 -8.92
C PRO A 30 -5.16 -18.85 -8.27
N HIS A 31 -5.19 -18.94 -6.94
CA HIS A 31 -6.46 -18.83 -6.22
C HIS A 31 -7.05 -17.42 -6.37
N VAL A 32 -8.37 -17.31 -6.53
CA VAL A 32 -9.02 -16.01 -6.76
C VAL A 32 -10.07 -15.70 -5.70
N ILE A 33 -9.90 -14.55 -5.04
CA ILE A 33 -10.91 -13.89 -4.19
C ILE A 33 -11.37 -12.65 -4.94
N GLU A 34 -12.63 -12.61 -5.36
CA GLU A 34 -13.11 -11.52 -6.23
C GLU A 34 -14.56 -11.08 -5.99
N GLY A 35 -14.82 -9.79 -6.24
CA GLY A 35 -16.18 -9.26 -6.33
C GLY A 35 -16.94 -9.19 -5.00
N LEU A 36 -16.24 -9.21 -3.86
CA LEU A 36 -16.85 -9.32 -2.54
C LEU A 36 -17.03 -7.95 -1.88
N ASN A 37 -18.11 -7.79 -1.12
CA ASN A 37 -18.30 -6.72 -0.15
C ASN A 37 -18.12 -7.30 1.26
N ILE A 38 -17.06 -6.90 1.94
CA ILE A 38 -16.76 -7.30 3.31
C ILE A 38 -16.81 -6.04 4.17
N THR A 39 -17.99 -5.76 4.71
CA THR A 39 -18.21 -4.69 5.70
C THR A 39 -18.38 -5.35 7.07
N THR A 40 -17.44 -5.14 7.99
CA THR A 40 -17.35 -5.91 9.24
C THR A 40 -16.84 -5.08 10.41
N SER A 41 -17.26 -5.43 11.62
CA SER A 41 -16.65 -4.94 12.86
C SER A 41 -15.46 -5.81 13.32
N GLU A 42 -15.13 -6.88 12.59
CA GLU A 42 -13.98 -7.71 12.90
C GLU A 42 -12.66 -6.99 12.61
N LYS A 43 -11.58 -7.51 13.20
CA LYS A 43 -10.25 -6.91 13.08
C LYS A 43 -9.81 -6.80 11.62
N TYR A 44 -10.05 -7.83 10.82
CA TYR A 44 -9.60 -7.90 9.43
C TYR A 44 -10.79 -8.17 8.51
N GLY A 45 -10.78 -7.58 7.32
CA GLY A 45 -11.70 -7.98 6.24
C GLY A 45 -11.20 -9.23 5.53
N ILE A 46 -9.98 -9.17 5.00
CA ILE A 46 -9.27 -10.31 4.40
C ILE A 46 -7.90 -10.43 5.07
N PHE A 47 -7.61 -11.59 5.64
CA PHE A 47 -6.31 -11.93 6.20
C PHE A 47 -5.76 -13.17 5.50
N VAL A 48 -4.55 -13.07 4.93
CA VAL A 48 -3.87 -14.18 4.28
C VAL A 48 -2.49 -14.36 4.89
N SER A 49 -2.21 -15.55 5.40
CA SER A 49 -0.89 -15.89 5.92
C SER A 49 -0.48 -17.33 5.67
N LEU A 50 0.83 -17.58 5.81
CA LEU A 50 1.43 -18.91 5.85
C LEU A 50 1.07 -19.81 4.67
N THR A 51 0.98 -19.22 3.48
CA THR A 51 0.68 -19.93 2.24
C THR A 51 1.85 -19.92 1.26
N THR A 52 1.98 -21.02 0.52
CA THR A 52 2.88 -21.14 -0.65
C THR A 52 2.15 -21.00 -1.99
N LYS A 53 0.82 -20.89 -1.97
CA LYS A 53 0.00 -20.79 -3.17
C LYS A 53 -0.01 -19.38 -3.73
N HIS A 54 0.01 -19.28 -5.05
CA HIS A 54 -0.29 -18.04 -5.75
C HIS A 54 -1.76 -17.68 -5.58
N PHE A 55 -2.05 -16.41 -5.30
CA PHE A 55 -3.40 -15.91 -5.14
C PHE A 55 -3.55 -14.48 -5.66
N VAL A 56 -4.78 -14.17 -6.07
CA VAL A 56 -5.21 -12.84 -6.51
C VAL A 56 -6.41 -12.42 -5.67
N ILE A 57 -6.30 -11.26 -5.03
CA ILE A 57 -7.45 -10.57 -4.42
C ILE A 57 -7.80 -9.40 -5.33
N ARG A 58 -9.00 -9.40 -5.92
CA ARG A 58 -9.37 -8.35 -6.85
C ARG A 58 -10.82 -7.90 -6.77
N ASP A 59 -11.07 -6.66 -7.15
CA ASP A 59 -12.43 -6.15 -7.32
C ASP A 59 -13.29 -6.32 -6.05
N CYS A 60 -12.68 -6.22 -4.86
CA CYS A 60 -13.37 -6.31 -3.59
C CYS A 60 -13.55 -4.93 -2.96
N TYR A 61 -14.65 -4.75 -2.23
CA TYR A 61 -14.90 -3.64 -1.32
C TYR A 61 -14.73 -4.14 0.12
N ILE A 62 -13.88 -3.48 0.90
CA ILE A 62 -13.54 -3.88 2.26
C ILE A 62 -13.58 -2.68 3.20
N ASP A 63 -14.36 -2.83 4.27
CA ASP A 63 -14.54 -1.88 5.37
C ASP A 63 -14.50 -2.70 6.67
N ALA A 64 -13.37 -2.69 7.37
CA ALA A 64 -13.11 -3.51 8.56
C ALA A 64 -12.66 -2.65 9.73
N THR A 65 -12.55 -3.19 10.94
CA THR A 65 -12.15 -2.36 12.09
C THR A 65 -10.68 -1.94 12.03
N ASN A 66 -9.75 -2.88 11.80
CA ASN A 66 -8.31 -2.59 11.92
C ASN A 66 -7.54 -2.67 10.60
N ALA A 67 -7.78 -3.66 9.75
CA ALA A 67 -7.21 -3.63 8.41
C ALA A 67 -8.12 -4.24 7.36
N GLY A 68 -8.23 -3.59 6.21
CA GLY A 68 -9.03 -4.09 5.10
C GLY A 68 -8.46 -5.41 4.59
N ILE A 69 -7.24 -5.35 4.05
CA ILE A 69 -6.50 -6.55 3.60
C ILE A 69 -5.17 -6.63 4.35
N THR A 70 -4.86 -7.79 4.92
CA THR A 70 -3.56 -8.09 5.54
C THR A 70 -2.94 -9.32 4.90
N ILE A 71 -1.70 -9.19 4.43
CA ILE A 71 -0.87 -10.27 3.89
C ILE A 71 0.35 -10.45 4.80
N GLU A 72 0.56 -11.65 5.33
CA GLU A 72 1.61 -11.91 6.31
C GLU A 72 2.33 -13.25 6.07
N MET A 73 3.67 -13.24 6.01
CA MET A 73 4.49 -14.46 5.95
C MET A 73 4.09 -15.44 4.82
N ILE A 74 3.79 -14.92 3.63
CA ILE A 74 3.53 -15.75 2.45
C ILE A 74 4.83 -16.07 1.69
N ALA A 75 4.82 -17.11 0.87
CA ALA A 75 5.94 -17.38 -0.05
C ALA A 75 6.16 -16.20 -1.01
N GLU A 76 7.41 -15.97 -1.41
CA GLU A 76 7.76 -14.80 -2.22
C GLU A 76 7.01 -14.75 -3.54
N GLY A 77 6.44 -13.60 -3.88
CA GLY A 77 5.83 -13.36 -5.19
C GLY A 77 4.49 -14.08 -5.42
N THR A 78 3.88 -14.64 -4.37
CA THR A 78 2.62 -15.37 -4.54
C THR A 78 1.38 -14.48 -4.46
N GLY A 79 1.45 -13.35 -3.74
CA GLY A 79 0.31 -12.46 -3.53
C GLY A 79 0.23 -11.31 -4.54
N VAL A 80 -0.96 -11.15 -5.16
CA VAL A 80 -1.27 -10.01 -6.03
C VAL A 80 -2.62 -9.40 -5.64
N LEU A 81 -2.67 -8.09 -5.44
CA LEU A 81 -3.85 -7.33 -5.02
C LEU A 81 -4.18 -6.30 -6.11
N ILE A 82 -5.38 -6.39 -6.70
CA ILE A 82 -5.76 -5.61 -7.88
C ILE A 82 -7.12 -4.94 -7.69
N ASN A 83 -7.22 -3.63 -7.85
CA ASN A 83 -8.52 -2.93 -7.90
C ASN A 83 -9.42 -3.21 -6.68
N ASN A 84 -8.83 -3.29 -5.49
CA ASN A 84 -9.60 -3.40 -4.25
C ASN A 84 -9.84 -2.00 -3.67
N ILE A 85 -10.98 -1.82 -3.02
CA ILE A 85 -11.33 -0.62 -2.28
C ILE A 85 -11.27 -0.98 -0.79
N CYS A 86 -10.27 -0.48 -0.08
CA CYS A 86 -10.15 -0.60 1.38
C CYS A 86 -10.39 0.76 2.01
N THR A 87 -11.50 0.93 2.72
CA THR A 87 -11.91 2.25 3.21
C THR A 87 -12.51 2.18 4.61
N ARG A 88 -12.50 3.32 5.33
CA ARG A 88 -13.09 3.48 6.66
C ARG A 88 -12.66 2.43 7.67
N ASN A 89 -11.39 2.03 7.63
CA ASN A 89 -10.85 1.21 8.70
C ASN A 89 -10.68 2.09 9.96
N GLU A 90 -11.70 2.12 10.84
CA GLU A 90 -11.92 3.17 11.87
C GLU A 90 -11.09 3.02 13.17
N ASN A 91 -10.34 1.93 13.35
CA ASN A 91 -9.44 1.82 14.50
C ASN A 91 -8.33 2.87 14.44
N SER A 92 -7.79 3.33 15.57
CA SER A 92 -6.65 4.27 15.57
C SER A 92 -5.39 3.77 14.83
N ASN A 93 -5.28 2.45 14.61
CA ASN A 93 -4.25 1.81 13.79
C ASN A 93 -4.81 1.28 12.45
N GLY A 94 -5.94 1.82 12.00
CA GLY A 94 -6.71 1.37 10.86
C GLY A 94 -5.96 1.52 9.55
N VAL A 95 -5.65 0.41 8.88
CA VAL A 95 -4.91 0.40 7.61
C VAL A 95 -5.77 -0.13 6.47
N GLY A 96 -5.72 0.49 5.29
CA GLY A 96 -6.39 -0.06 4.10
C GLY A 96 -5.81 -1.43 3.69
N ILE A 97 -4.52 -1.46 3.37
CA ILE A 97 -3.77 -2.69 3.03
C ILE A 97 -2.47 -2.76 3.83
N GLN A 98 -2.25 -3.87 4.53
CA GLN A 98 -1.01 -4.17 5.25
C GLN A 98 -0.28 -5.37 4.65
N ILE A 99 1.00 -5.21 4.31
CA ILE A 99 1.90 -6.27 3.88
C ILE A 99 3.03 -6.41 4.90
N ALA A 100 3.12 -7.57 5.56
CA ALA A 100 4.11 -7.84 6.60
C ALA A 100 4.93 -9.09 6.27
N PHE A 101 6.26 -8.99 6.37
CA PHE A 101 7.17 -10.12 6.20
C PHE A 101 6.94 -10.92 4.90
N SER A 102 6.55 -10.23 3.82
CA SER A 102 6.11 -10.86 2.57
C SER A 102 6.75 -10.14 1.38
N ASN A 103 7.67 -10.81 0.70
CA ASN A 103 8.43 -10.20 -0.39
C ASN A 103 7.72 -10.34 -1.73
N LYS A 104 8.02 -9.40 -2.65
CA LYS A 104 7.56 -9.42 -4.06
C LYS A 104 6.03 -9.43 -4.22
N VAL A 105 5.30 -8.84 -3.28
CA VAL A 105 3.85 -8.68 -3.43
C VAL A 105 3.56 -7.59 -4.47
N GLY A 106 2.59 -7.84 -5.35
CA GLY A 106 2.14 -6.87 -6.34
C GLY A 106 0.86 -6.17 -5.91
N LEU A 107 0.87 -4.85 -5.77
CA LEU A 107 -0.30 -4.02 -5.46
C LEU A 107 -0.55 -3.08 -6.63
N ARG A 108 -1.70 -3.25 -7.28
CA ARG A 108 -2.05 -2.51 -8.49
C ARG A 108 -3.45 -1.94 -8.45
N ASP A 109 -3.59 -0.68 -8.84
CA ASP A 109 -4.89 -0.04 -9.06
C ASP A 109 -5.81 -0.07 -7.80
N ASN A 110 -5.27 -0.25 -6.59
CA ASN A 110 -6.08 -0.29 -5.36
C ASN A 110 -6.41 1.12 -4.85
N ILE A 111 -7.53 1.26 -4.18
CA ILE A 111 -8.01 2.50 -3.55
C ILE A 111 -8.05 2.28 -2.04
N CYS A 112 -7.15 2.94 -1.31
CA CYS A 112 -7.03 2.86 0.15
C CYS A 112 -7.28 4.24 0.76
N ASN A 113 -8.53 4.68 0.73
CA ASN A 113 -8.92 6.02 1.15
C ASN A 113 -9.69 6.04 2.47
N ASP A 114 -9.62 7.18 3.16
CA ASP A 114 -10.44 7.46 4.35
C ASP A 114 -10.25 6.42 5.46
N ASN A 115 -9.03 5.88 5.61
CA ASN A 115 -8.65 5.01 6.73
C ASN A 115 -8.08 5.85 7.88
N GLU A 116 -8.34 5.46 9.12
CA GLU A 116 -7.99 6.28 10.28
C GLU A 116 -6.48 6.42 10.48
N ALA A 117 -5.68 5.41 10.10
CA ALA A 117 -4.21 5.51 10.09
C ALA A 117 -3.64 5.61 8.67
N HIS A 118 -3.30 4.48 8.04
CA HIS A 118 -2.54 4.47 6.79
C HIS A 118 -3.37 3.93 5.63
N GLY A 119 -3.13 4.43 4.41
CA GLY A 119 -3.69 3.80 3.22
C GLY A 119 -3.07 2.42 2.99
N ILE A 120 -1.75 2.40 2.74
CA ILE A 120 -0.98 1.16 2.57
C ILE A 120 0.23 1.15 3.51
N LEU A 121 0.46 0.03 4.19
CA LEU A 121 1.62 -0.20 5.05
C LEU A 121 2.42 -1.42 4.57
N LEU A 122 3.70 -1.22 4.24
CA LEU A 122 4.67 -2.28 4.04
C LEU A 122 5.60 -2.35 5.26
N PHE A 123 5.76 -3.54 5.82
CA PHE A 123 6.62 -3.80 6.96
C PHE A 123 7.50 -5.01 6.70
N PHE A 124 8.83 -4.83 6.69
CA PHE A 124 9.80 -5.90 6.39
C PHE A 124 9.45 -6.69 5.11
N SER A 125 9.06 -5.97 4.06
CA SER A 125 8.53 -6.55 2.82
C SER A 125 9.25 -5.98 1.60
N TYR A 126 10.22 -6.74 1.10
CA TYR A 126 11.17 -6.29 0.07
C TYR A 126 10.66 -6.54 -1.34
N TYR A 127 11.19 -5.79 -2.31
CA TYR A 127 10.91 -5.99 -3.74
C TYR A 127 9.42 -5.86 -4.10
N THR A 128 8.65 -5.09 -3.32
CA THR A 128 7.21 -4.92 -3.54
C THR A 128 6.97 -3.92 -4.66
N ILE A 129 5.93 -4.14 -5.47
CA ILE A 129 5.54 -3.24 -6.56
C ILE A 129 4.20 -2.60 -6.22
N LEU A 130 4.18 -1.27 -6.06
CA LEU A 130 2.99 -0.46 -5.85
C LEU A 130 2.79 0.39 -7.11
N TYR A 131 1.80 0.01 -7.91
CA TYR A 131 1.52 0.63 -9.20
C TYR A 131 0.10 1.20 -9.24
N ARG A 132 -0.02 2.51 -9.47
CA ARG A 132 -1.33 3.20 -9.62
C ARG A 132 -2.30 3.01 -8.46
N ASN A 133 -1.79 2.94 -7.23
CA ASN A 133 -2.66 2.93 -6.06
C ASN A 133 -3.03 4.37 -5.67
N THR A 134 -4.23 4.53 -5.14
CA THR A 134 -4.74 5.81 -4.63
C THR A 134 -4.91 5.71 -3.12
N CYS A 135 -4.21 6.54 -2.36
CA CYS A 135 -4.26 6.58 -0.90
C CYS A 135 -4.52 8.00 -0.41
N ASN A 136 -5.79 8.39 -0.37
CA ASN A 136 -6.23 9.74 -0.06
C ASN A 136 -6.96 9.84 1.27
N ASN A 137 -6.89 11.00 1.90
CA ASN A 137 -7.64 11.35 3.11
C ASN A 137 -7.44 10.37 4.28
N ASN A 138 -6.30 9.67 4.34
CA ASN A 138 -6.02 8.81 5.49
C ASN A 138 -5.57 9.67 6.68
N GLY A 139 -5.94 9.28 7.91
CA GLY A 139 -5.70 10.08 9.11
C GLY A 139 -4.22 10.25 9.49
N MET A 140 -3.34 9.38 8.99
CA MET A 140 -1.90 9.50 9.06
C MET A 140 -1.28 9.56 7.65
N ASN A 141 -0.61 8.50 7.19
CA ASN A 141 0.12 8.51 5.91
C ASN A 141 -0.70 7.94 4.77
N GLY A 142 -0.44 8.38 3.54
CA GLY A 142 -0.93 7.69 2.35
C GLY A 142 -0.32 6.29 2.24
N ILE A 143 1.01 6.23 2.15
CA ILE A 143 1.78 4.99 2.08
C ILE A 143 2.94 5.03 3.09
N VAL A 144 3.16 3.95 3.83
CA VAL A 144 4.35 3.74 4.67
C VAL A 144 5.11 2.53 4.17
N ALA A 145 6.41 2.67 3.98
CA ALA A 145 7.32 1.59 3.65
C ALA A 145 8.44 1.53 4.69
N ALA A 146 8.26 0.65 5.69
CA ALA A 146 9.18 0.46 6.79
C ALA A 146 10.00 -0.82 6.59
N PHE A 147 11.32 -0.66 6.42
CA PHE A 147 12.26 -1.75 6.13
C PHE A 147 11.86 -2.55 4.87
N ALA A 148 11.49 -1.84 3.80
CA ALA A 148 10.93 -2.39 2.57
C ALA A 148 11.82 -2.06 1.34
N ASN A 149 13.12 -2.36 1.46
CA ASN A 149 14.14 -2.09 0.45
C ASN A 149 13.77 -2.63 -0.95
N ASN A 150 14.39 -2.04 -1.98
CA ASN A 150 14.28 -2.50 -3.37
C ASN A 150 12.85 -2.47 -3.93
N SER A 151 11.96 -1.63 -3.39
CA SER A 151 10.56 -1.54 -3.81
C SER A 151 10.36 -0.48 -4.90
N LEU A 152 9.33 -0.68 -5.72
CA LEU A 152 8.91 0.24 -6.77
C LEU A 152 7.57 0.88 -6.40
N PHE A 153 7.55 2.22 -6.36
CA PHE A 153 6.34 3.03 -6.23
C PHE A 153 6.17 3.81 -7.52
N SER A 154 5.23 3.41 -8.37
CA SER A 154 5.01 4.06 -9.66
C SER A 154 3.58 4.51 -9.83
N ASP A 155 3.41 5.76 -10.26
CA ASP A 155 2.11 6.36 -10.63
C ASP A 155 1.07 6.32 -9.50
N ASN A 156 1.51 6.28 -8.24
CA ASN A 156 0.60 6.33 -7.09
C ASN A 156 0.18 7.77 -6.81
N VAL A 157 -1.03 7.91 -6.26
CA VAL A 157 -1.61 9.21 -5.88
C VAL A 157 -1.90 9.18 -4.39
N CYS A 158 -1.24 10.05 -3.62
CA CYS A 158 -1.41 10.13 -2.18
C CYS A 158 -1.67 11.57 -1.76
N ASN A 159 -2.94 11.91 -1.57
CA ASN A 159 -3.38 13.28 -1.34
C ASN A 159 -4.15 13.48 -0.04
N ASN A 160 -4.04 14.68 0.53
CA ASN A 160 -4.80 15.09 1.71
C ASN A 160 -4.62 14.16 2.92
N ASN A 161 -3.48 13.47 3.04
CA ASN A 161 -3.23 12.61 4.18
C ASN A 161 -2.83 13.43 5.41
N GLY A 162 -3.17 12.90 6.59
CA GLY A 162 -3.03 13.57 7.87
C GLY A 162 -1.59 13.84 8.29
N TRP A 163 -0.61 13.12 7.75
CA TRP A 163 0.84 13.36 7.85
C TRP A 163 1.48 13.42 6.46
N GLU A 164 2.26 12.41 6.05
CA GLU A 164 2.97 12.37 4.78
C GLU A 164 2.20 11.66 3.66
N GLY A 165 2.49 12.02 2.41
CA GLY A 165 2.02 11.25 1.26
C GLY A 165 2.66 9.86 1.21
N LEU A 166 4.00 9.82 1.28
CA LEU A 166 4.80 8.60 1.39
C LEU A 166 5.89 8.74 2.45
N TYR A 167 6.01 7.75 3.34
CA TYR A 167 7.14 7.64 4.28
C TYR A 167 7.98 6.40 4.00
N LEU A 168 9.24 6.60 3.59
CA LEU A 168 10.29 5.58 3.52
C LEU A 168 11.10 5.58 4.83
N ALA A 169 10.93 4.54 5.64
CA ALA A 169 11.61 4.38 6.93
C ALA A 169 12.56 3.19 6.90
N GLY A 170 13.87 3.42 6.84
CA GLY A 170 14.87 2.36 6.72
C GLY A 170 14.72 1.54 5.42
N SER A 171 14.26 2.19 4.34
CA SER A 171 13.93 1.56 3.05
C SER A 171 14.85 2.07 1.95
N ALA A 172 16.00 1.42 1.78
CA ALA A 172 17.01 1.77 0.78
C ALA A 172 16.68 1.23 -0.63
N GLU A 173 17.37 1.75 -1.63
CA GLU A 173 17.33 1.28 -3.02
C GLU A 173 15.91 1.27 -3.62
N SER A 174 15.06 2.20 -3.19
CA SER A 174 13.68 2.30 -3.66
C SER A 174 13.56 3.21 -4.88
N ASN A 175 12.67 2.84 -5.81
CA ASN A 175 12.40 3.64 -7.01
C ASN A 175 11.01 4.26 -6.94
N LEU A 176 10.94 5.58 -7.00
CA LEU A 176 9.71 6.36 -6.93
C LEU A 176 9.56 7.11 -8.26
N VAL A 177 8.60 6.67 -9.08
CA VAL A 177 8.46 7.15 -10.45
C VAL A 177 7.06 7.71 -10.69
N SER A 178 6.95 8.94 -11.20
CA SER A 178 5.68 9.53 -11.64
C SER A 178 4.57 9.56 -10.59
N ASN A 179 4.90 9.59 -9.30
CA ASN A 179 3.90 9.66 -8.24
C ASN A 179 3.43 11.10 -8.01
N ILE A 180 2.21 11.25 -7.50
CA ILE A 180 1.61 12.53 -7.12
C ILE A 180 1.39 12.54 -5.61
N PHE A 181 2.02 13.50 -4.94
CA PHE A 181 1.90 13.73 -3.50
C PHE A 181 1.43 15.15 -3.24
N SER A 182 0.13 15.33 -3.02
CA SER A 182 -0.45 16.67 -2.93
C SER A 182 -1.26 16.93 -1.67
N ASN A 183 -1.19 18.15 -1.14
CA ASN A 183 -2.01 18.61 -0.01
C ASN A 183 -1.84 17.78 1.28
N ASN A 184 -0.74 17.05 1.44
CA ASN A 184 -0.48 16.30 2.68
C ASN A 184 -0.09 17.26 3.81
N ARG A 185 -0.50 16.95 5.04
CA ARG A 185 -0.36 17.87 6.18
C ARG A 185 1.10 18.14 6.56
N GLU A 186 2.00 17.21 6.26
CA GLU A 186 3.42 17.40 6.48
C GLU A 186 4.15 17.41 5.14
N TYR A 187 4.82 16.31 4.81
CA TYR A 187 5.67 16.19 3.64
C TYR A 187 4.94 15.48 2.51
N GLY A 188 5.28 15.81 1.27
CA GLY A 188 4.88 14.94 0.15
C GLY A 188 5.56 13.57 0.30
N ILE A 189 6.88 13.58 0.51
CA ILE A 189 7.69 12.39 0.75
C ILE A 189 8.62 12.62 1.95
N ARG A 190 8.64 11.68 2.88
CA ARG A 190 9.64 11.60 3.96
C ARG A 190 10.55 10.41 3.74
N MET A 191 11.86 10.65 3.87
CA MET A 191 12.91 9.65 3.71
C MET A 191 13.80 9.66 4.95
N GLU A 192 13.85 8.54 5.67
CA GLU A 192 14.75 8.34 6.80
C GLU A 192 15.52 7.05 6.61
N TYR A 193 16.86 7.10 6.57
CA TYR A 193 17.71 5.94 6.29
C TYR A 193 17.32 5.22 4.98
N ALA A 194 17.03 5.99 3.92
CA ALA A 194 16.50 5.50 2.64
C ALA A 194 17.52 5.62 1.51
N ASP A 195 18.76 5.20 1.78
CA ASP A 195 19.93 5.39 0.91
C ASP A 195 19.74 4.85 -0.52
N ASN A 196 20.47 5.43 -1.47
CA ASN A 196 20.55 4.97 -2.87
C ASN A 196 19.19 4.84 -3.58
N SER A 197 18.19 5.62 -3.16
CA SER A 197 16.87 5.63 -3.79
C SER A 197 16.82 6.60 -4.97
N ALA A 198 15.98 6.31 -5.96
CA ALA A 198 15.77 7.19 -7.11
C ALA A 198 14.34 7.74 -7.14
N LEU A 199 14.22 9.06 -7.18
CA LEU A 199 12.97 9.79 -7.29
C LEU A 199 12.95 10.49 -8.65
N VAL A 200 12.10 9.99 -9.55
CA VAL A 200 12.03 10.44 -10.93
C VAL A 200 10.63 10.88 -11.30
N ASN A 201 10.50 12.08 -11.87
CA ASN A 201 9.24 12.59 -12.44
C ASN A 201 8.06 12.66 -11.44
N ASN A 202 8.33 12.81 -10.14
CA ASN A 202 7.27 12.92 -9.14
C ASN A 202 6.75 14.37 -9.08
N THR A 203 5.45 14.53 -8.86
CA THR A 203 4.83 15.83 -8.60
C THR A 203 4.51 15.95 -7.12
N LEU A 204 5.04 16.99 -6.48
CA LEU A 204 4.83 17.29 -5.08
C LEU A 204 4.23 18.69 -4.98
N GLU A 205 2.98 18.77 -4.55
CA GLU A 205 2.21 20.00 -4.66
C GLU A 205 1.46 20.35 -3.36
N ASP A 206 1.51 21.61 -2.94
CA ASP A 206 0.71 22.11 -1.81
C ASP A 206 0.88 21.34 -0.48
N ASN A 207 2.01 20.64 -0.28
CA ASN A 207 2.27 19.97 1.00
C ASN A 207 2.65 21.03 2.06
N LYS A 208 2.08 20.92 3.26
CA LYS A 208 2.09 22.02 4.24
C LYS A 208 3.43 22.19 4.96
N ALA A 209 4.36 21.24 4.84
CA ALA A 209 5.75 21.41 5.25
C ALA A 209 6.67 21.59 4.03
N CYS A 210 7.27 20.54 3.47
CA CYS A 210 8.04 20.61 2.23
C CYS A 210 7.65 19.46 1.29
N GLY A 211 8.06 19.55 0.03
CA GLY A 211 7.86 18.44 -0.91
C GLY A 211 8.55 17.17 -0.43
N ILE A 212 9.87 17.24 -0.21
CA ILE A 212 10.68 16.10 0.24
C ILE A 212 11.45 16.49 1.50
N TYR A 213 11.39 15.65 2.53
CA TYR A 213 12.29 15.69 3.68
C TYR A 213 13.16 14.44 3.72
N ALA A 214 14.48 14.61 3.66
CA ALA A 214 15.44 13.52 3.71
C ALA A 214 16.37 13.66 4.92
N TRP A 215 16.38 12.64 5.79
CA TRP A 215 17.23 12.59 6.99
C TRP A 215 18.06 11.32 7.00
N LYS A 216 19.37 11.47 7.26
CA LYS A 216 20.35 10.37 7.27
C LYS A 216 20.18 9.44 6.06
N THR A 217 20.10 10.06 4.89
CA THR A 217 19.82 9.42 3.62
C THR A 217 20.85 9.93 2.62
N ASP A 218 21.63 9.01 2.03
CA ASP A 218 22.74 9.31 1.14
C ASP A 218 22.57 8.64 -0.24
N GLY A 219 23.30 9.11 -1.25
CA GLY A 219 23.38 8.45 -2.57
C GLY A 219 22.09 8.50 -3.41
N CYS A 220 21.11 9.30 -3.04
CA CYS A 220 19.83 9.38 -3.75
C CYS A 220 19.91 10.21 -5.04
N LEU A 221 19.13 9.80 -6.04
CA LEU A 221 18.98 10.51 -7.31
C LEU A 221 17.61 11.21 -7.35
N PHE A 222 17.58 12.52 -7.55
CA PHE A 222 16.36 13.29 -7.76
C PHE A 222 16.37 13.87 -9.17
N ASN A 223 15.49 13.38 -10.05
CA ASN A 223 15.48 13.78 -11.45
C ASN A 223 14.08 14.14 -11.93
N TYR A 224 13.94 15.28 -12.59
CA TYR A 224 12.66 15.77 -13.15
C TYR A 224 11.48 15.82 -12.15
N ASN A 225 11.73 16.00 -10.85
CA ASN A 225 10.65 16.17 -9.87
C ASN A 225 10.12 17.61 -9.88
N TRP A 226 8.81 17.77 -9.77
CA TRP A 226 8.12 19.06 -9.82
C TRP A 226 7.66 19.42 -8.42
N PHE A 227 8.12 20.56 -7.92
CA PHE A 227 7.76 21.10 -6.60
C PHE A 227 6.92 22.35 -6.79
N ILE A 228 5.64 22.26 -6.47
CA ILE A 228 4.65 23.31 -6.75
C ILE A 228 4.04 23.77 -5.42
N SER A 229 4.20 25.04 -5.06
CA SER A 229 3.47 25.65 -3.93
C SER A 229 3.59 24.95 -2.55
N ASN A 230 4.60 24.11 -2.34
CA ASN A 230 4.90 23.55 -1.02
C ASN A 230 5.39 24.66 -0.08
N TYR A 231 5.07 24.56 1.21
CA TYR A 231 5.34 25.64 2.16
C TYR A 231 6.84 26.01 2.25
N TYR A 232 7.71 24.99 2.25
CA TYR A 232 9.14 25.14 1.94
C TYR A 232 9.46 24.43 0.64
N ILE A 233 10.12 25.16 -0.26
CA ILE A 233 10.81 24.59 -1.42
C ILE A 233 12.12 24.00 -0.88
N ALA A 234 12.23 22.67 -0.90
CA ALA A 234 13.44 21.95 -0.50
C ALA A 234 14.58 22.19 -1.48
#